data_AF-A0A4U7AU23-F1
#
_entry.id   AF-A0A4U7AU23-F1
#
_cell.length_a   1.000
_cell.length_b   1.000
_cell.length_c   1.000
_cell.angle_alpha   90.00
_cell.angle_beta   90.00
_cell.angle_gamma   90.00
#
_symmetry.space_group_name_H-M   'P 1'
#
loop_
_entity.id
_entity.type
_entity.pdbx_description
1 polymer ?
#
loop_
_entity_poly.entity_id
_entity_poly.type
_entity_poly.pdbx_seq_one_letter_code
_entity_poly.pdbx_strand_id
1 'polypeptide(L)'
;MTEGSKDVPDASKDCQESTSPKCETTTANESESPECKTPTADEIESSKCRTSEANERESSECKTPMADEAESTDDKDPVGSTWTPSPRFKLAWTSICIVALMAALDATSLSVALPQISKATNGTAIEAFWAGTSFLLTSTVFQPILANLSGIFGRKPFVLIALVFFLAGAIVAATARNMTQMLVGRSFQGIGGGGILVLIEILATDLVPLRQRPTYLGGVMSMWAIGSVAGPVIGGAFASGKGNTWTWIFWINVPFTVVCSVFIILFLTMTGLSGSWGSKLKRVDWIGMISFILSMTSFLIPLTWGGVNYAWSSWHTLVPLLLGAAGMAFFIVWEEKFAQEPLVPLRVAKTVTTATVYIATLLHGMILWCGLYYAPLYFEAAKGYSAVIAGVSLFPSTFTIAPCSVVVGIIVTKTGKYRWTVWAGWVLACLGYGLEYLWDADSPIYEWVIIQIVTGVGTGLLFPGLAFVQQAATNDEDMGAGVGLFVFMRTFGQMVGIAVGGVIFQNQIMKQILTHSSIAANARNYAIDSSALVQVIKAMPEGIIKTDLVNSYADALKVVWAVNSGLAFVGLVLSLFMKEYTLDRELKSKQQFEHPASSKRDTETETKV
;
A
#
# COMPACT_ATOMS: atom_id res chain seq x y z
N MET A 1 -47.91 25.04 -47.01
CA MET A 1 -46.76 24.62 -47.85
C MET A 1 -46.07 23.50 -47.07
N THR A 2 -46.49 22.24 -47.16
CA THR A 2 -46.31 21.26 -48.29
C THR A 2 -44.85 20.79 -48.38
N GLU A 3 -44.49 19.50 -48.40
CA GLU A 3 -45.14 18.18 -48.21
C GLU A 3 -43.98 17.13 -48.16
N GLY A 4 -44.06 15.88 -47.67
CA GLY A 4 -45.11 15.05 -47.03
C GLY A 4 -44.43 13.93 -46.17
N SER A 5 -45.12 13.25 -45.25
CA SER A 5 -45.99 12.05 -45.44
C SER A 5 -45.19 10.70 -45.41
N LYS A 6 -45.11 9.94 -44.29
CA LYS A 6 -46.07 8.94 -43.70
C LYS A 6 -45.74 7.47 -44.11
N ASP A 7 -46.15 6.37 -43.45
CA ASP A 7 -46.98 6.06 -42.25
C ASP A 7 -46.54 4.69 -41.60
N VAL A 8 -47.19 4.24 -40.51
CA VAL A 8 -46.85 3.12 -39.55
C VAL A 8 -48.18 2.64 -38.86
N PRO A 9 -48.42 1.41 -38.25
CA PRO A 9 -47.57 0.25 -37.83
C PRO A 9 -48.11 -1.20 -38.15
N ASP A 10 -47.46 -2.24 -37.56
CA ASP A 10 -48.06 -3.30 -36.65
C ASP A 10 -48.12 -4.82 -37.03
N ALA A 11 -48.20 -5.65 -35.95
CA ALA A 11 -48.92 -6.92 -35.74
C ALA A 11 -48.28 -8.34 -35.92
N SER A 12 -48.02 -8.98 -34.75
CA SER A 12 -48.48 -10.33 -34.32
C SER A 12 -47.68 -11.66 -34.54
N LYS A 13 -47.57 -12.39 -33.41
CA LYS A 13 -47.60 -13.85 -33.10
C LYS A 13 -47.40 -14.93 -34.19
N ASP A 14 -46.68 -16.01 -33.83
CA ASP A 14 -47.34 -17.31 -33.47
C ASP A 14 -46.39 -18.32 -32.77
N CYS A 15 -46.88 -19.51 -32.42
CA CYS A 15 -46.21 -20.55 -31.61
C CYS A 15 -46.28 -21.96 -32.23
N GLN A 16 -45.50 -22.91 -31.67
CA GLN A 16 -45.49 -24.37 -31.96
C GLN A 16 -45.00 -24.74 -33.39
N GLU A 17 -44.56 -25.97 -33.71
CA GLU A 17 -44.41 -27.19 -32.88
C GLU A 17 -43.16 -28.01 -33.23
N SER A 18 -43.05 -29.23 -32.70
CA SER A 18 -41.90 -30.14 -32.82
C SER A 18 -41.92 -31.01 -34.09
N THR A 19 -40.75 -31.50 -34.51
CA THR A 19 -40.50 -32.95 -34.64
C THR A 19 -39.02 -33.29 -34.91
N SER A 20 -38.62 -34.47 -34.45
CA SER A 20 -37.31 -35.11 -34.65
C SER A 20 -37.47 -36.32 -35.60
N PRO A 21 -36.44 -37.16 -35.82
CA PRO A 21 -35.12 -36.89 -36.38
C PRO A 21 -34.86 -37.77 -37.64
N LYS A 22 -33.67 -37.68 -38.24
CA LYS A 22 -33.10 -38.79 -39.01
C LYS A 22 -31.56 -38.80 -38.96
N CYS A 23 -30.98 -39.96 -38.72
CA CYS A 23 -29.56 -40.24 -38.93
C CYS A 23 -29.36 -40.82 -40.34
N GLU A 24 -28.17 -40.64 -40.91
CA GLU A 24 -27.67 -41.51 -41.99
C GLU A 24 -26.14 -41.63 -41.89
N THR A 25 -25.57 -42.72 -42.41
CA THR A 25 -24.28 -43.27 -41.94
C THR A 25 -23.43 -43.85 -43.07
N THR A 26 -22.16 -43.46 -43.15
CA THR A 26 -21.05 -44.06 -43.95
C THR A 26 -19.73 -43.38 -43.54
N THR A 27 -18.51 -43.94 -43.59
CA THR A 27 -17.91 -45.27 -43.87
C THR A 27 -16.61 -45.35 -43.03
N ALA A 28 -16.28 -46.40 -42.27
CA ALA A 28 -15.84 -47.76 -42.67
C ALA A 28 -14.35 -47.88 -43.06
N ASN A 29 -13.61 -48.70 -42.30
CA ASN A 29 -12.36 -49.48 -42.54
C ASN A 29 -12.00 -50.09 -41.15
N GLU A 30 -12.11 -51.40 -40.90
CA GLU A 30 -11.16 -52.48 -41.24
C GLU A 30 -9.77 -52.25 -40.59
N SER A 31 -9.25 -53.15 -39.73
CA SER A 31 -9.21 -54.62 -39.85
C SER A 31 -9.30 -55.42 -38.53
N GLU A 32 -9.85 -56.64 -38.63
CA GLU A 32 -9.39 -57.95 -38.09
C GLU A 32 -8.55 -58.09 -36.78
N SER A 33 -8.68 -59.17 -35.98
CA SER A 33 -9.66 -60.28 -35.87
C SER A 33 -9.50 -60.98 -34.48
N PRO A 34 -10.29 -61.99 -34.07
CA PRO A 34 -10.54 -62.29 -32.65
C PRO A 34 -9.89 -63.58 -32.12
N GLU A 35 -9.96 -63.78 -30.78
CA GLU A 35 -10.08 -65.13 -30.24
C GLU A 35 -11.03 -65.20 -29.03
N CYS A 36 -11.78 -66.30 -28.92
CA CYS A 36 -12.78 -66.54 -27.88
C CYS A 36 -12.90 -68.04 -27.60
N LYS A 37 -12.82 -68.44 -26.33
CA LYS A 37 -13.30 -69.76 -25.84
C LYS A 37 -13.59 -69.72 -24.34
N THR A 38 -14.70 -70.34 -23.99
CA THR A 38 -15.37 -70.45 -22.68
C THR A 38 -15.26 -71.91 -22.17
N PRO A 39 -15.93 -72.33 -21.07
CA PRO A 39 -15.81 -71.83 -19.69
C PRO A 39 -15.77 -72.96 -18.62
N THR A 40 -15.48 -72.61 -17.36
CA THR A 40 -16.00 -73.25 -16.12
C THR A 40 -16.00 -72.17 -15.03
N ALA A 41 -17.12 -71.86 -14.37
CA ALA A 41 -17.58 -72.45 -13.10
C ALA A 41 -16.56 -72.23 -11.96
N ASP A 42 -16.89 -71.57 -10.84
CA ASP A 42 -18.21 -71.45 -10.17
C ASP A 42 -18.57 -70.02 -9.65
N GLU A 43 -19.76 -69.96 -9.03
CA GLU A 43 -20.26 -69.04 -7.98
C GLU A 43 -21.39 -68.02 -8.28
N ILE A 44 -22.41 -68.15 -7.41
CA ILE A 44 -23.51 -67.24 -7.01
C ILE A 44 -24.72 -67.07 -7.96
N GLU A 45 -25.80 -67.66 -7.45
CA GLU A 45 -27.17 -67.89 -7.93
C GLU A 45 -28.04 -66.67 -8.36
N SER A 46 -29.26 -66.98 -8.82
CA SER A 46 -30.17 -66.04 -9.49
C SER A 46 -31.61 -66.03 -8.97
N SER A 47 -32.23 -64.85 -8.86
CA SER A 47 -33.65 -64.56 -9.20
C SER A 47 -33.91 -63.04 -9.06
N LYS A 48 -34.70 -62.29 -9.87
CA LYS A 48 -35.85 -62.42 -10.81
C LYS A 48 -37.28 -62.20 -10.26
N CYS A 49 -37.83 -61.05 -10.67
CA CYS A 49 -39.23 -60.77 -11.09
C CYS A 49 -40.34 -60.33 -10.09
N ARG A 50 -40.88 -59.13 -10.38
CA ARG A 50 -42.30 -58.73 -10.59
C ARG A 50 -43.40 -59.07 -9.55
N THR A 51 -44.11 -58.02 -9.12
CA THR A 51 -45.59 -57.72 -9.21
C THR A 51 -45.77 -56.33 -8.53
N SER A 52 -46.52 -55.31 -8.98
CA SER A 52 -47.87 -55.11 -9.57
C SER A 52 -48.99 -54.80 -8.55
N GLU A 53 -49.54 -53.59 -8.67
CA GLU A 53 -50.92 -53.14 -8.34
C GLU A 53 -51.38 -52.90 -6.87
N ALA A 54 -51.90 -51.67 -6.69
CA ALA A 54 -53.16 -51.28 -6.03
C ALA A 54 -53.31 -51.13 -4.48
N ASN A 55 -53.81 -49.92 -4.14
CA ASN A 55 -54.99 -49.61 -3.29
C ASN A 55 -54.84 -49.07 -1.83
N GLU A 56 -55.41 -47.87 -1.64
CA GLU A 56 -56.22 -47.33 -0.52
C GLU A 56 -55.81 -47.31 0.98
N ARG A 57 -55.85 -46.06 1.51
CA ARG A 57 -56.45 -45.57 2.78
C ARG A 57 -55.72 -45.69 4.15
N GLU A 58 -55.96 -44.62 4.94
CA GLU A 58 -56.23 -44.52 6.40
C GLU A 58 -55.42 -45.40 7.39
N SER A 59 -54.89 -44.97 8.55
CA SER A 59 -54.62 -43.71 9.28
C SER A 59 -54.69 -44.07 10.79
N SER A 60 -53.88 -43.45 11.67
CA SER A 60 -53.82 -43.69 13.15
C SER A 60 -53.25 -45.07 13.57
N GLU A 61 -52.66 -45.29 14.77
CA GLU A 61 -52.08 -44.36 15.76
C GLU A 61 -51.04 -45.07 16.67
N CYS A 62 -50.08 -44.30 17.20
CA CYS A 62 -49.32 -44.47 18.45
C CYS A 62 -48.93 -45.88 18.99
N LYS A 63 -47.61 -46.16 19.03
CA LYS A 63 -46.89 -46.60 20.26
C LYS A 63 -45.34 -46.56 20.14
N THR A 64 -44.71 -46.15 21.24
CA THR A 64 -43.25 -46.17 21.55
C THR A 64 -42.81 -47.53 22.13
N PRO A 65 -41.52 -47.81 22.48
CA PRO A 65 -40.34 -46.92 22.54
C PRO A 65 -39.02 -47.46 21.93
N MET A 66 -38.02 -46.59 21.79
CA MET A 66 -36.68 -46.76 22.41
C MET A 66 -35.91 -45.43 22.35
N ALA A 67 -34.84 -45.31 23.12
CA ALA A 67 -34.03 -44.09 23.23
C ALA A 67 -32.68 -44.26 22.52
N ASP A 68 -32.13 -43.13 22.06
CA ASP A 68 -30.71 -42.81 22.21
C ASP A 68 -30.58 -41.29 22.34
N GLU A 69 -29.74 -40.82 23.25
CA GLU A 69 -29.63 -39.40 23.61
C GLU A 69 -28.61 -38.69 22.70
N ALA A 70 -29.12 -37.98 21.68
CA ALA A 70 -28.34 -37.00 20.95
C ALA A 70 -28.30 -35.68 21.74
N GLU A 71 -27.36 -35.52 22.66
CA GLU A 71 -27.07 -34.23 23.30
C GLU A 71 -26.65 -33.20 22.24
N SER A 72 -27.60 -32.37 21.79
CA SER A 72 -27.31 -31.19 21.00
C SER A 72 -26.64 -30.14 21.91
N THR A 73 -25.31 -30.18 21.99
CA THR A 73 -24.49 -29.11 22.57
C THR A 73 -24.60 -27.86 21.69
N ASP A 74 -25.70 -27.13 21.89
CA ASP A 74 -26.02 -25.87 21.25
C ASP A 74 -25.17 -24.73 21.84
N ASP A 75 -23.84 -24.89 21.73
CA ASP A 75 -22.83 -23.97 22.26
C ASP A 75 -22.76 -22.70 21.37
N LYS A 76 -23.85 -21.93 21.44
CA LYS A 76 -23.99 -20.60 20.85
C LYS A 76 -23.11 -19.62 21.63
N ASP A 77 -21.81 -19.68 21.32
CA ASP A 77 -20.82 -18.68 21.69
C ASP A 77 -21.41 -17.27 21.44
N PRO A 78 -21.59 -16.44 22.48
CA PRO A 78 -22.51 -15.31 22.39
C PRO A 78 -21.98 -14.23 21.43
N VAL A 79 -22.76 -13.97 20.37
CA VAL A 79 -22.52 -12.91 19.37
C VAL A 79 -22.46 -11.55 20.06
N GLY A 80 -21.26 -11.14 20.46
CA GLY A 80 -21.04 -10.00 21.34
C GLY A 80 -19.91 -10.15 22.36
N SER A 81 -19.11 -11.22 22.35
CA SER A 81 -17.89 -11.31 23.16
C SER A 81 -16.96 -10.11 22.89
N THR A 82 -16.83 -9.23 23.88
CA THR A 82 -16.09 -7.98 23.71
C THR A 82 -14.59 -8.26 23.71
N TRP A 83 -13.98 -8.29 22.52
CA TRP A 83 -12.52 -8.43 22.38
C TRP A 83 -11.81 -7.40 23.27
N THR A 84 -11.00 -7.91 24.20
CA THR A 84 -10.25 -7.10 25.17
C THR A 84 -8.74 -7.31 24.99
N PRO A 85 -7.97 -6.24 24.77
CA PRO A 85 -6.53 -6.34 24.54
C PRO A 85 -5.78 -6.77 25.81
N SER A 86 -5.07 -7.91 25.74
CA SER A 86 -4.27 -8.43 26.85
C SER A 86 -3.08 -7.49 27.20
N PRO A 87 -2.54 -7.52 28.42
CA PRO A 87 -1.36 -6.70 28.78
C PRO A 87 -0.14 -6.99 27.90
N ARG A 88 0.09 -8.25 27.51
CA ARG A 88 1.17 -8.62 26.57
C ARG A 88 0.95 -8.02 25.18
N PHE A 89 -0.28 -8.13 24.65
CA PHE A 89 -0.64 -7.52 23.38
C PHE A 89 -0.45 -5.99 23.42
N LYS A 90 -0.86 -5.31 24.50
CA LYS A 90 -0.65 -3.86 24.68
C LYS A 90 0.84 -3.48 24.63
N LEU A 91 1.71 -4.24 25.31
CA LEU A 91 3.16 -4.03 25.26
C LEU A 91 3.72 -4.23 23.84
N ALA A 92 3.39 -5.34 23.18
CA ALA A 92 3.82 -5.64 21.81
C ALA A 92 3.35 -4.56 20.81
N TRP A 93 2.08 -4.14 20.90
CA TRP A 93 1.52 -3.10 20.03
C TRP A 93 2.15 -1.72 20.29
N THR A 94 2.51 -1.42 21.55
CA THR A 94 3.22 -0.18 21.89
C THR A 94 4.61 -0.15 21.26
N SER A 95 5.35 -1.27 21.30
CA SER A 95 6.65 -1.39 20.60
C SER A 95 6.52 -1.27 19.09
N ILE A 96 5.48 -1.85 18.49
CA ILE A 96 5.11 -1.66 17.08
C ILE A 96 4.87 -0.17 16.74
N CYS A 97 4.16 0.55 17.60
CA CYS A 97 3.89 1.98 17.42
C CYS A 97 5.16 2.85 17.58
N ILE A 98 6.08 2.48 18.48
CA ILE A 98 7.38 3.17 18.63
C ILE A 98 8.26 2.92 17.40
N VAL A 99 8.30 1.70 16.86
CA VAL A 99 9.01 1.38 15.61
C VAL A 99 8.47 2.23 14.44
N ALA A 100 7.15 2.38 14.33
CA ALA A 100 6.53 3.24 13.32
C ALA A 100 6.94 4.72 13.46
N LEU A 101 7.03 5.24 14.70
CA LEU A 101 7.55 6.60 14.96
C LEU A 101 9.00 6.75 14.49
N MET A 102 9.87 5.78 14.79
CA MET A 102 11.28 5.84 14.39
C MET A 102 11.46 5.75 12.87
N ALA A 103 10.69 4.90 12.19
CA ALA A 103 10.69 4.83 10.73
C ALA A 103 10.22 6.15 10.08
N ALA A 104 9.21 6.82 10.67
CA ALA A 104 8.75 8.13 10.21
C ALA A 104 9.79 9.24 10.44
N LEU A 105 10.40 9.26 11.63
CA LEU A 105 11.45 10.21 12.02
C LEU A 105 12.67 10.09 11.11
N ASP A 106 13.14 8.86 10.85
CA ASP A 106 14.25 8.59 9.93
C ASP A 106 13.94 9.06 8.50
N ALA A 107 12.75 8.75 7.99
CA ALA A 107 12.35 9.11 6.63
C ALA A 107 12.28 10.64 6.40
N THR A 108 11.88 11.43 7.41
CA THR A 108 11.72 12.89 7.27
C THR A 108 12.93 13.70 7.72
N SER A 109 13.66 13.27 8.76
CA SER A 109 14.83 13.99 9.30
C SER A 109 16.02 14.10 8.35
N LEU A 110 16.13 13.17 7.38
CA LEU A 110 17.22 13.15 6.41
C LEU A 110 17.25 14.40 5.51
N SER A 111 16.08 14.91 5.13
CA SER A 111 15.89 16.01 4.17
C SER A 111 16.72 17.26 4.50
N VAL A 112 16.57 17.76 5.73
CA VAL A 112 17.27 18.96 6.25
C VAL A 112 18.77 18.75 6.47
N ALA A 113 19.25 17.51 6.44
CA ALA A 113 20.65 17.15 6.65
C ALA A 113 21.44 16.91 5.36
N LEU A 114 20.77 16.77 4.21
CA LEU A 114 21.41 16.43 2.92
C LEU A 114 22.64 17.29 2.56
N PRO A 115 22.66 18.63 2.74
CA PRO A 115 23.82 19.45 2.40
C PRO A 115 25.05 19.13 3.29
N GLN A 116 24.82 18.86 4.58
CA GLN A 116 25.88 18.52 5.53
C GLN A 116 26.39 17.09 5.30
N ILE A 117 25.50 16.15 4.94
CA ILE A 117 25.88 14.79 4.55
C ILE A 117 26.75 14.84 3.29
N SER A 118 26.28 15.50 2.22
CA SER A 118 27.01 15.72 0.96
C SER A 118 28.44 16.24 1.22
N LYS A 119 28.57 17.25 2.08
CA LYS A 119 29.84 17.84 2.46
C LYS A 119 30.74 16.90 3.29
N ALA A 120 30.17 16.10 4.18
CA ALA A 120 30.91 15.18 5.06
C ALA A 120 31.32 13.86 4.39
N THR A 121 30.66 13.48 3.28
CA THR A 121 30.95 12.27 2.48
C THR A 121 31.70 12.56 1.18
N ASN A 122 32.08 13.83 0.95
CA ASN A 122 32.63 14.35 -0.32
C ASN A 122 31.75 14.06 -1.55
N GLY A 123 30.43 13.97 -1.37
CA GLY A 123 29.46 13.72 -2.43
C GLY A 123 28.85 14.98 -3.03
N THR A 124 28.20 14.81 -4.18
CA THR A 124 27.36 15.82 -4.84
C THR A 124 25.96 15.90 -4.22
N ALA A 125 25.26 17.02 -4.43
CA ALA A 125 23.87 17.20 -4.00
C ALA A 125 22.93 16.15 -4.61
N ILE A 126 23.19 15.72 -5.85
CA ILE A 126 22.47 14.65 -6.54
C ILE A 126 22.63 13.33 -5.78
N GLU A 127 23.85 12.93 -5.43
CA GLU A 127 24.10 11.72 -4.64
C GLU A 127 23.46 11.81 -3.25
N ALA A 128 23.48 12.99 -2.61
CA ALA A 128 22.80 13.21 -1.34
C ALA A 128 21.28 12.99 -1.46
N PHE A 129 20.64 13.50 -2.51
CA PHE A 129 19.22 13.22 -2.81
C PHE A 129 18.94 11.72 -3.00
N TRP A 130 19.88 10.98 -3.58
CA TRP A 130 19.79 9.51 -3.68
C TRP A 130 19.79 8.78 -2.33
N ALA A 131 20.24 9.41 -1.21
CA ALA A 131 20.14 8.81 0.13
C ALA A 131 18.68 8.72 0.64
N GLY A 132 17.79 9.62 0.21
CA GLY A 132 16.36 9.49 0.43
C GLY A 132 15.73 8.47 -0.54
N THR A 133 16.05 8.63 -1.83
CA THR A 133 15.48 7.81 -2.91
C THR A 133 15.79 6.32 -2.77
N SER A 134 17.03 5.95 -2.45
CA SER A 134 17.44 4.54 -2.31
C SER A 134 16.68 3.80 -1.20
N PHE A 135 16.44 4.47 -0.06
CA PHE A 135 15.60 3.96 1.02
C PHE A 135 14.15 3.74 0.56
N LEU A 136 13.55 4.73 -0.12
CA LEU A 136 12.17 4.62 -0.58
C LEU A 136 12.01 3.55 -1.68
N LEU A 137 13.01 3.38 -2.54
CA LEU A 137 13.05 2.37 -3.58
C LEU A 137 13.09 0.96 -3.00
N THR A 138 14.05 0.64 -2.12
CA THR A 138 14.10 -0.71 -1.55
C THR A 138 12.95 -0.98 -0.59
N SER A 139 12.44 0.05 0.11
CA SER A 139 11.20 -0.02 0.89
C SER A 139 10.01 -0.47 0.01
N THR A 140 9.81 0.19 -1.13
CA THR A 140 8.75 -0.14 -2.09
C THR A 140 8.93 -1.54 -2.69
N VAL A 141 10.12 -1.87 -3.19
CA VAL A 141 10.39 -3.13 -3.90
C VAL A 141 10.31 -4.36 -2.99
N PHE A 142 10.69 -4.26 -1.70
CA PHE A 142 10.69 -5.43 -0.80
C PHE A 142 9.38 -5.66 -0.05
N GLN A 143 8.38 -4.76 -0.16
CA GLN A 143 7.11 -4.90 0.55
C GLN A 143 6.29 -6.15 0.20
N PRO A 144 6.00 -6.46 -1.07
CA PRO A 144 5.30 -7.71 -1.42
C PRO A 144 6.06 -8.96 -0.98
N ILE A 145 7.39 -8.91 -1.03
CA ILE A 145 8.31 -9.99 -0.70
C ILE A 145 8.26 -10.32 0.79
N LEU A 146 8.38 -9.31 1.65
CA LEU A 146 8.29 -9.49 3.10
C LEU A 146 6.86 -9.84 3.53
N ALA A 147 5.82 -9.34 2.83
CA ALA A 147 4.43 -9.73 3.04
C ALA A 147 4.18 -11.22 2.75
N ASN A 148 4.53 -11.71 1.54
CA ASN A 148 4.39 -13.12 1.15
C ASN A 148 5.20 -14.05 2.06
N LEU A 149 6.49 -13.77 2.27
CA LEU A 149 7.36 -14.63 3.09
C LEU A 149 6.87 -14.70 4.55
N SER A 150 6.31 -13.62 5.11
CA SER A 150 5.68 -13.65 6.43
C SER A 150 4.42 -14.52 6.50
N GLY A 151 3.76 -14.79 5.37
CA GLY A 151 2.65 -15.74 5.25
C GLY A 151 3.12 -17.20 5.24
N ILE A 152 4.34 -17.47 4.77
CA ILE A 152 4.93 -18.82 4.65
C ILE A 152 5.67 -19.21 5.95
N PHE A 153 6.52 -18.31 6.47
CA PHE A 153 7.39 -18.56 7.62
C PHE A 153 6.84 -18.04 8.94
N GLY A 154 5.96 -17.03 8.90
CA GLY A 154 5.28 -16.44 10.05
C GLY A 154 5.57 -14.94 10.21
N ARG A 155 4.62 -14.18 10.79
CA ARG A 155 4.75 -12.71 10.94
C ARG A 155 5.89 -12.30 11.85
N LYS A 156 5.95 -12.85 13.07
CA LYS A 156 6.93 -12.46 14.09
C LYS A 156 8.39 -12.59 13.61
N PRO A 157 8.85 -13.70 12.99
CA PRO A 157 10.18 -13.77 12.39
C PRO A 157 10.44 -12.65 11.36
N PHE A 158 9.48 -12.37 10.49
CA PHE A 158 9.66 -11.37 9.43
C PHE A 158 9.64 -9.92 9.94
N VAL A 159 8.91 -9.62 11.01
CA VAL A 159 9.00 -8.34 11.73
C VAL A 159 10.40 -8.15 12.32
N LEU A 160 10.97 -9.20 12.93
CA LEU A 160 12.32 -9.15 13.49
C LEU A 160 13.39 -9.04 12.39
N ILE A 161 13.21 -9.71 11.24
CA ILE A 161 14.09 -9.57 10.07
C ILE A 161 14.04 -8.13 9.53
N ALA A 162 12.86 -7.53 9.41
CA ALA A 162 12.70 -6.13 9.00
C ALA A 162 13.40 -5.16 9.97
N LEU A 163 13.27 -5.37 11.29
CA LEU A 163 13.97 -4.60 12.32
C LEU A 163 15.50 -4.76 12.24
N VAL A 164 16.01 -5.96 11.95
CA VAL A 164 17.44 -6.21 11.73
C VAL A 164 17.95 -5.48 10.47
N PHE A 165 17.22 -5.50 9.35
CA PHE A 165 17.60 -4.73 8.16
C PHE A 165 17.58 -3.22 8.40
N PHE A 166 16.57 -2.70 9.10
CA PHE A 166 16.49 -1.29 9.48
C PHE A 166 17.66 -0.88 10.38
N LEU A 167 17.95 -1.69 11.41
CA LEU A 167 19.06 -1.47 12.34
C LEU A 167 20.44 -1.52 11.64
N ALA A 168 20.68 -2.54 10.81
CA ALA A 168 21.95 -2.71 10.11
C ALA A 168 22.19 -1.58 9.10
N GLY A 169 21.17 -1.22 8.32
CA GLY A 169 21.23 -0.11 7.37
C GLY A 169 21.49 1.23 8.06
N ALA A 170 20.81 1.49 9.19
CA ALA A 170 21.07 2.68 10.01
C ALA A 170 22.52 2.73 10.49
N ILE A 171 23.10 1.63 11.00
CA ILE A 171 24.50 1.59 11.47
C ILE A 171 25.48 1.82 10.31
N VAL A 172 25.22 1.27 9.12
CA VAL A 172 26.07 1.50 7.92
C VAL A 172 25.99 2.96 7.46
N ALA A 173 24.81 3.59 7.50
CA ALA A 173 24.64 5.01 7.20
C ALA A 173 25.28 5.93 8.26
N ALA A 174 25.14 5.58 9.55
CA ALA A 174 25.74 6.30 10.69
C ALA A 174 27.28 6.30 10.67
N THR A 175 27.89 5.33 9.99
CA THR A 175 29.34 5.14 9.85
C THR A 175 29.86 5.48 8.45
N ALA A 176 29.02 6.09 7.60
CA ALA A 176 29.35 6.39 6.20
C ALA A 176 30.51 7.39 6.05
N ARG A 177 31.53 7.00 5.28
CA ARG A 177 32.70 7.85 4.93
C ARG A 177 32.67 8.38 3.49
N ASN A 178 31.73 7.91 2.68
CA ASN A 178 31.51 8.31 1.29
C ASN A 178 30.04 8.05 0.91
N MET A 179 29.60 8.61 -0.22
CA MET A 179 28.20 8.45 -0.65
C MET A 179 27.83 7.02 -1.00
N THR A 180 28.71 6.21 -1.58
CA THR A 180 28.42 4.80 -1.88
C THR A 180 28.06 4.01 -0.62
N GLN A 181 28.80 4.19 0.48
CA GLN A 181 28.50 3.57 1.77
C GLN A 181 27.17 4.07 2.35
N MET A 182 26.88 5.38 2.22
CA MET A 182 25.58 5.96 2.62
C MET A 182 24.43 5.31 1.82
N LEU A 183 24.53 5.24 0.50
CA LEU A 183 23.51 4.65 -0.37
C LEU A 183 23.29 3.15 -0.08
N VAL A 184 24.35 2.39 0.21
CA VAL A 184 24.24 0.99 0.66
C VAL A 184 23.51 0.89 2.01
N GLY A 185 23.87 1.72 2.98
CA GLY A 185 23.19 1.78 4.28
C GLY A 185 21.71 2.10 4.16
N ARG A 186 21.36 3.15 3.41
CA ARG A 186 19.98 3.55 3.11
C ARG A 186 19.21 2.47 2.34
N SER A 187 19.86 1.76 1.42
CA SER A 187 19.25 0.63 0.69
C SER A 187 18.87 -0.52 1.63
N PHE A 188 19.77 -0.96 2.52
CA PHE A 188 19.43 -1.98 3.54
C PHE A 188 18.38 -1.47 4.53
N GLN A 189 18.48 -0.21 4.95
CA GLN A 189 17.54 0.40 5.87
C GLN A 189 16.13 0.48 5.26
N GLY A 190 16.03 0.73 3.96
CA GLY A 190 14.77 0.74 3.21
C GLY A 190 14.10 -0.63 3.14
N ILE A 191 14.85 -1.73 2.94
CA ILE A 191 14.30 -3.10 3.04
C ILE A 191 13.61 -3.30 4.40
N GLY A 192 14.27 -2.85 5.47
CA GLY A 192 13.71 -2.88 6.82
C GLY A 192 12.49 -1.97 6.99
N GLY A 193 12.56 -0.72 6.53
CA GLY A 193 11.46 0.24 6.60
C GLY A 193 10.21 -0.19 5.83
N GLY A 194 10.40 -0.78 4.64
CA GLY A 194 9.33 -1.37 3.84
C GLY A 194 8.66 -2.53 4.57
N GLY A 195 9.46 -3.45 5.11
CA GLY A 195 9.00 -4.54 5.97
C GLY A 195 8.23 -4.07 7.19
N ILE A 196 8.74 -3.07 7.90
CA ILE A 196 8.06 -2.42 9.04
C ILE A 196 6.68 -1.91 8.62
N LEU A 197 6.60 -1.11 7.55
CA LEU A 197 5.35 -0.53 7.06
C LEU A 197 4.29 -1.60 6.73
N VAL A 198 4.65 -2.62 5.95
CA VAL A 198 3.68 -3.63 5.49
C VAL A 198 3.31 -4.63 6.58
N LEU A 199 4.27 -5.06 7.41
CA LEU A 199 4.01 -6.05 8.45
C LEU A 199 3.22 -5.46 9.62
N ILE A 200 3.28 -4.15 9.87
CA ILE A 200 2.42 -3.51 10.89
C ILE A 200 0.95 -3.48 10.46
N GLU A 201 0.65 -3.16 9.20
CA GLU A 201 -0.75 -3.24 8.70
C GLU A 201 -1.23 -4.70 8.65
N ILE A 202 -0.38 -5.65 8.24
CA ILE A 202 -0.72 -7.08 8.28
C ILE A 202 -0.97 -7.56 9.71
N LEU A 203 -0.12 -7.20 10.68
CA LEU A 203 -0.35 -7.53 12.10
C LEU A 203 -1.62 -6.89 12.66
N ALA A 204 -2.01 -5.68 12.21
CA ALA A 204 -3.32 -5.14 12.55
C ALA A 204 -4.45 -6.08 12.10
N THR A 205 -4.29 -6.74 10.95
CA THR A 205 -5.30 -7.69 10.46
C THR A 205 -5.29 -9.06 11.14
N ASP A 206 -4.13 -9.59 11.51
CA ASP A 206 -4.01 -10.89 12.19
C ASP A 206 -4.34 -10.83 13.69
N LEU A 207 -4.06 -9.70 14.36
CA LEU A 207 -4.18 -9.58 15.83
C LEU A 207 -5.45 -8.84 16.32
N VAL A 208 -6.11 -8.04 15.47
CA VAL A 208 -7.22 -7.15 15.88
C VAL A 208 -8.47 -7.38 15.02
N PRO A 209 -9.67 -7.56 15.64
CA PRO A 209 -10.93 -7.69 14.90
C PRO A 209 -11.23 -6.48 14.02
N LEU A 210 -11.82 -6.71 12.83
CA LEU A 210 -12.00 -5.69 11.78
C LEU A 210 -12.61 -4.37 12.29
N ARG A 211 -13.62 -4.43 13.16
CA ARG A 211 -14.26 -3.25 13.76
C ARG A 211 -13.39 -2.47 14.75
N GLN A 212 -12.35 -3.06 15.35
CA GLN A 212 -11.42 -2.38 16.27
C GLN A 212 -10.10 -1.95 15.62
N ARG A 213 -9.71 -2.54 14.48
CA ARG A 213 -8.55 -2.11 13.66
C ARG A 213 -8.46 -0.58 13.44
N PRO A 214 -9.55 0.19 13.26
CA PRO A 214 -9.46 1.64 13.07
C PRO A 214 -8.76 2.38 14.22
N THR A 215 -9.01 1.99 15.47
CA THR A 215 -8.36 2.59 16.65
C THR A 215 -6.87 2.26 16.70
N TYR A 216 -6.49 1.01 16.38
CA TYR A 216 -5.11 0.55 16.43
C TYR A 216 -4.25 1.12 15.30
N LEU A 217 -4.78 1.16 14.08
CA LEU A 217 -4.15 1.83 12.94
C LEU A 217 -4.09 3.35 13.13
N GLY A 218 -5.14 3.98 13.70
CA GLY A 218 -5.12 5.40 14.08
C GLY A 218 -4.02 5.73 15.09
N GLY A 219 -3.74 4.82 16.04
CA GLY A 219 -2.61 4.92 16.96
C GLY A 219 -1.24 4.87 16.26
N VAL A 220 -1.06 3.94 15.30
CA VAL A 220 0.15 3.87 14.47
C VAL A 220 0.33 5.14 13.65
N MET A 221 -0.74 5.64 13.00
CA MET A 221 -0.68 6.87 12.19
C MET A 221 -0.44 8.13 13.03
N SER A 222 -0.92 8.17 14.28
CA SER A 222 -0.59 9.23 15.23
C SER A 222 0.90 9.26 15.58
N MET A 223 1.48 8.09 15.83
CA MET A 223 2.92 7.95 16.10
C MET A 223 3.78 8.22 14.86
N TRP A 224 3.29 7.87 13.67
CA TRP A 224 3.89 8.24 12.39
C TRP A 224 3.91 9.76 12.18
N ALA A 225 2.81 10.47 12.46
CA ALA A 225 2.75 11.93 12.35
C ALA A 225 3.67 12.63 13.36
N ILE A 226 3.72 12.15 14.62
CA ILE A 226 4.66 12.64 15.63
C ILE A 226 6.11 12.48 15.15
N GLY A 227 6.48 11.30 14.64
CA GLY A 227 7.82 11.07 14.07
C GLY A 227 8.10 11.95 12.85
N SER A 228 7.13 12.07 11.94
CA SER A 228 7.25 12.87 10.71
C SER A 228 7.54 14.34 11.00
N VAL A 229 6.88 14.93 12.01
CA VAL A 229 7.07 16.32 12.43
C VAL A 229 8.30 16.51 13.32
N ALA A 230 8.60 15.55 14.20
CA ALA A 230 9.83 15.58 14.99
C ALA A 230 11.09 15.47 14.11
N GLY A 231 11.00 14.77 12.98
CA GLY A 231 12.12 14.49 12.07
C GLY A 231 12.88 15.75 11.61
N PRO A 232 12.27 16.71 10.90
CA PRO A 232 12.97 17.93 10.45
C PRO A 232 13.54 18.77 11.61
N VAL A 233 12.90 18.78 12.78
CA VAL A 233 13.38 19.52 13.96
C VAL A 233 14.62 18.85 14.55
N ILE A 234 14.58 17.54 14.78
CA ILE A 234 15.69 16.74 15.34
C ILE A 234 16.84 16.63 14.34
N GLY A 235 16.52 16.38 13.06
CA GLY A 235 17.49 16.33 11.96
C GLY A 235 18.19 17.68 11.76
N GLY A 236 17.46 18.78 11.82
CA GLY A 236 18.02 20.14 11.75
C GLY A 236 18.96 20.43 12.93
N ALA A 237 18.60 20.01 14.15
CA ALA A 237 19.46 20.15 15.32
C ALA A 237 20.77 19.33 15.19
N PHE A 238 20.69 18.08 14.73
CA PHE A 238 21.88 17.24 14.51
C PHE A 238 22.76 17.72 13.35
N ALA A 239 22.16 18.17 12.24
CA ALA A 239 22.87 18.72 11.08
C ALA A 239 23.58 20.05 11.39
N SER A 240 22.99 20.90 12.23
CA SER A 240 23.54 22.20 12.64
C SER A 240 24.66 22.11 13.69
N GLY A 241 24.90 20.93 14.27
CA GLY A 241 25.97 20.73 15.25
C GLY A 241 27.37 20.81 14.64
N LYS A 242 28.39 20.94 15.51
CA LYS A 242 29.80 20.93 15.09
C LYS A 242 30.29 19.48 14.93
N GLY A 243 31.07 19.22 13.88
CA GLY A 243 31.63 17.90 13.58
C GLY A 243 30.59 16.95 12.99
N ASN A 244 30.78 15.64 13.18
CA ASN A 244 29.94 14.58 12.57
C ASN A 244 28.61 14.37 13.32
N THR A 245 28.04 15.41 13.95
CA THR A 245 26.79 15.33 14.72
C THR A 245 25.59 14.90 13.87
N TRP A 246 25.61 15.15 12.55
CA TRP A 246 24.57 14.67 11.63
C TRP A 246 24.38 13.15 11.67
N THR A 247 25.41 12.37 12.04
CA THR A 247 25.33 10.90 12.14
C THR A 247 24.32 10.43 13.20
N TRP A 248 23.94 11.30 14.16
CA TRP A 248 22.93 10.99 15.16
C TRP A 248 21.51 10.83 14.60
N ILE A 249 21.24 11.32 13.40
CA ILE A 249 20.02 11.02 12.62
C ILE A 249 19.84 9.50 12.45
N PHE A 250 20.95 8.77 12.31
CA PHE A 250 20.95 7.32 12.18
C PHE A 250 21.15 6.62 13.53
N TRP A 251 22.06 7.11 14.39
CA TRP A 251 22.28 6.50 15.71
C TRP A 251 21.06 6.54 16.62
N ILE A 252 20.18 7.54 16.52
CA ILE A 252 18.94 7.60 17.32
C ILE A 252 18.02 6.39 17.06
N ASN A 253 18.03 5.79 15.86
CA ASN A 253 17.24 4.60 15.57
C ASN A 253 17.70 3.36 16.36
N VAL A 254 18.98 3.26 16.69
CA VAL A 254 19.59 2.05 17.29
C VAL A 254 18.94 1.64 18.63
N PRO A 255 18.91 2.47 19.69
CA PRO A 255 18.38 2.05 20.98
C PRO A 255 16.89 1.71 20.92
N PHE A 256 16.09 2.51 20.21
CA PHE A 256 14.65 2.24 20.07
C PHE A 256 14.37 0.96 19.30
N THR A 257 15.08 0.71 18.19
CA THR A 257 14.93 -0.51 17.39
C THR A 257 15.33 -1.76 18.18
N VAL A 258 16.42 -1.70 18.95
CA VAL A 258 16.86 -2.80 19.82
C VAL A 258 15.85 -3.07 20.94
N VAL A 259 15.43 -2.05 21.69
CA VAL A 259 14.45 -2.22 22.79
C VAL A 259 13.11 -2.74 22.27
N CYS A 260 12.60 -2.22 21.15
CA CYS A 260 11.36 -2.72 20.56
C CYS A 260 11.50 -4.15 20.02
N SER A 261 12.66 -4.52 19.46
CA SER A 261 12.94 -5.90 19.06
C SER A 261 12.88 -6.87 20.25
N VAL A 262 13.48 -6.50 21.39
CA VAL A 262 13.40 -7.29 22.64
C VAL A 262 11.96 -7.42 23.12
N PHE A 263 11.18 -6.33 23.13
CA PHE A 263 9.77 -6.38 23.53
C PHE A 263 8.92 -7.22 22.56
N ILE A 264 9.18 -7.18 21.26
CA ILE A 264 8.50 -8.04 20.27
C ILE A 264 8.90 -9.51 20.47
N ILE A 265 10.16 -9.81 20.78
CA ILE A 265 10.59 -11.18 21.14
C ILE A 265 9.84 -11.68 22.38
N LEU A 266 9.70 -10.87 23.43
CA LEU A 266 9.12 -11.27 24.71
C LEU A 266 7.58 -11.27 24.75
N PHE A 267 6.92 -10.31 24.08
CA PHE A 267 5.48 -10.04 24.27
C PHE A 267 4.60 -10.31 23.05
N LEU A 268 5.14 -10.38 21.84
CA LEU A 268 4.37 -10.81 20.67
C LEU A 268 4.35 -12.35 20.63
N THR A 269 3.33 -12.96 21.24
CA THR A 269 3.07 -14.41 21.14
C THR A 269 2.00 -14.65 20.07
N MET A 270 2.25 -15.53 19.11
CA MET A 270 1.45 -15.71 17.90
C MET A 270 1.42 -17.16 17.47
N THR A 271 0.27 -17.65 17.02
CA THR A 271 0.06 -19.04 16.61
C THR A 271 1.10 -19.49 15.58
N GLY A 272 1.85 -20.53 15.90
CA GLY A 272 2.91 -21.04 15.04
C GLY A 272 2.39 -21.73 13.78
N LEU A 273 2.86 -21.29 12.60
CA LEU A 273 2.60 -22.00 11.35
C LEU A 273 3.30 -23.36 11.34
N SER A 274 2.55 -24.43 11.08
CA SER A 274 3.05 -25.81 10.98
C SER A 274 3.93 -26.04 9.74
N GLY A 275 4.54 -27.23 9.66
CA GLY A 275 5.43 -27.64 8.56
C GLY A 275 6.90 -27.29 8.79
N SER A 276 7.79 -28.11 8.22
CA SER A 276 9.24 -27.97 8.36
C SER A 276 9.80 -26.81 7.54
N TRP A 277 10.99 -26.34 7.89
CA TRP A 277 11.72 -25.33 7.12
C TRP A 277 11.90 -25.74 5.65
N GLY A 278 12.20 -27.01 5.38
CA GLY A 278 12.32 -27.54 4.02
C GLY A 278 11.00 -27.52 3.22
N SER A 279 9.86 -27.82 3.86
CA SER A 279 8.55 -27.70 3.18
C SER A 279 8.13 -26.24 2.95
N LYS A 280 8.53 -25.32 3.84
CA LYS A 280 8.27 -23.88 3.68
C LYS A 280 9.14 -23.27 2.57
N LEU A 281 10.42 -23.62 2.51
CA LEU A 281 11.36 -23.11 1.49
C LEU A 281 10.98 -23.55 0.06
N LYS A 282 10.35 -24.72 -0.09
CA LYS A 282 9.81 -25.22 -1.37
C LYS A 282 8.58 -24.47 -1.89
N ARG A 283 7.87 -23.73 -1.03
CA ARG A 283 6.67 -22.96 -1.41
C ARG A 283 7.01 -21.56 -1.95
N VAL A 284 8.18 -21.05 -1.63
CA VAL A 284 8.63 -19.70 -2.02
C VAL A 284 8.80 -19.62 -3.54
N ASP A 285 8.08 -18.70 -4.18
CA ASP A 285 8.30 -18.41 -5.60
C ASP A 285 9.53 -17.50 -5.80
N TRP A 286 10.69 -18.14 -5.87
CA TRP A 286 11.97 -17.49 -6.15
C TRP A 286 12.01 -16.80 -7.52
N ILE A 287 11.25 -17.29 -8.52
CA ILE A 287 11.25 -16.73 -9.88
C ILE A 287 10.37 -15.48 -9.92
N GLY A 288 9.19 -15.53 -9.31
CA GLY A 288 8.34 -14.37 -9.06
C GLY A 288 9.08 -13.28 -8.29
N MET A 289 9.72 -13.63 -7.17
CA MET A 289 10.48 -12.66 -6.36
C MET A 289 11.67 -12.03 -7.12
N ILE A 290 12.51 -12.82 -7.80
CA ILE A 290 13.69 -12.28 -8.51
C ILE A 290 13.25 -11.43 -9.72
N SER A 291 12.26 -11.91 -10.50
CA SER A 291 11.74 -11.14 -11.64
C SER A 291 11.07 -9.84 -11.19
N PHE A 292 10.31 -9.85 -10.08
CA PHE A 292 9.74 -8.65 -9.49
C PHE A 292 10.81 -7.64 -9.04
N ILE A 293 11.82 -8.06 -8.27
CA ILE A 293 12.90 -7.17 -7.80
C ILE A 293 13.57 -6.48 -9.00
N LEU A 294 14.01 -7.25 -9.99
CA LEU A 294 14.74 -6.73 -11.14
C LEU A 294 13.87 -5.78 -11.97
N SER A 295 12.63 -6.17 -12.25
CA SER A 295 11.70 -5.39 -13.07
C SER A 295 11.28 -4.08 -12.39
N MET A 296 10.90 -4.16 -11.11
CA MET A 296 10.44 -3.00 -10.34
C MET A 296 11.58 -2.01 -10.11
N THR A 297 12.79 -2.50 -9.82
CA THR A 297 14.01 -1.66 -9.69
C THR A 297 14.37 -1.01 -11.03
N SER A 298 14.38 -1.78 -12.12
CA SER A 298 14.69 -1.28 -13.47
C SER A 298 13.67 -0.24 -13.96
N PHE A 299 12.41 -0.32 -13.51
CA PHE A 299 11.39 0.69 -13.80
C PHE A 299 11.56 1.97 -12.95
N LEU A 300 11.79 1.83 -11.63
CA LEU A 300 11.80 2.95 -10.68
C LEU A 300 13.06 3.84 -10.74
N ILE A 301 14.24 3.25 -10.97
CA ILE A 301 15.49 4.02 -11.08
C ILE A 301 15.41 5.10 -12.19
N PRO A 302 15.13 4.76 -13.46
CA PRO A 302 15.10 5.75 -14.54
C PRO A 302 13.91 6.71 -14.45
N LEU A 303 12.79 6.27 -13.87
CA LEU A 303 11.67 7.16 -13.56
C LEU A 303 12.13 8.31 -12.65
N THR A 304 13.05 8.03 -11.70
CA THR A 304 13.52 9.03 -10.73
C THR A 304 14.62 9.95 -11.26
N TRP A 305 15.43 9.52 -12.25
CA TRP A 305 16.47 10.38 -12.84
C TRP A 305 16.13 11.01 -14.20
N GLY A 306 15.01 10.62 -14.82
CA GLY A 306 14.62 11.10 -16.13
C GLY A 306 14.35 12.61 -16.14
N GLY A 307 15.06 13.34 -17.00
CA GLY A 307 15.02 14.81 -17.07
C GLY A 307 15.85 15.52 -16.00
N VAL A 308 16.52 14.78 -15.11
CA VAL A 308 17.40 15.32 -14.06
C VAL A 308 18.86 14.95 -14.35
N ASN A 309 19.24 13.68 -14.19
CA ASN A 309 20.62 13.23 -14.43
C ASN A 309 20.83 12.77 -15.89
N TYR A 310 19.77 12.28 -16.53
CA TYR A 310 19.78 11.85 -17.93
C TYR A 310 18.51 12.33 -18.63
N ALA A 311 18.62 12.78 -19.88
CA ALA A 311 17.46 13.17 -20.69
C ALA A 311 16.46 12.02 -20.83
N TRP A 312 15.16 12.34 -21.00
CA TRP A 312 14.11 11.34 -21.23
C TRP A 312 14.33 10.49 -22.49
N SER A 313 15.01 11.03 -23.51
CA SER A 313 15.42 10.33 -24.73
C SER A 313 16.75 9.56 -24.60
N SER A 314 17.44 9.64 -23.45
CA SER A 314 18.69 8.92 -23.22
C SER A 314 18.44 7.41 -23.11
N TRP A 315 19.34 6.60 -23.66
CA TRP A 315 19.29 5.14 -23.49
C TRP A 315 19.41 4.73 -22.01
N HIS A 316 20.13 5.52 -21.20
CA HIS A 316 20.22 5.39 -19.73
C HIS A 316 18.85 5.51 -19.03
N THR A 317 17.86 6.11 -19.69
CA THR A 317 16.48 6.27 -19.19
C THR A 317 15.57 5.24 -19.84
N LEU A 318 15.54 5.20 -21.18
CA LEU A 318 14.59 4.39 -21.95
C LEU A 318 14.84 2.87 -21.81
N VAL A 319 16.08 2.41 -21.85
CA VAL A 319 16.39 0.97 -21.81
C VAL A 319 15.95 0.33 -20.49
N PRO A 320 16.39 0.81 -19.31
CA PRO A 320 15.92 0.22 -18.05
C PRO A 320 14.41 0.41 -17.82
N LEU A 321 13.82 1.53 -18.24
CA LEU A 321 12.37 1.78 -18.08
C LEU A 321 11.53 0.77 -18.89
N LEU A 322 11.89 0.53 -20.16
CA LEU A 322 11.21 -0.41 -21.03
C LEU A 322 11.45 -1.87 -20.62
N LEU A 323 12.67 -2.22 -20.20
CA LEU A 323 12.97 -3.55 -19.66
C LEU A 323 12.23 -3.80 -18.33
N GLY A 324 12.11 -2.78 -17.48
CA GLY A 324 11.34 -2.86 -16.24
C GLY A 324 9.84 -3.04 -16.48
N ALA A 325 9.27 -2.32 -17.45
CA ALA A 325 7.88 -2.49 -17.86
C ALA A 325 7.61 -3.88 -18.49
N ALA A 326 8.49 -4.34 -19.38
CA ALA A 326 8.38 -5.68 -20.00
C ALA A 326 8.55 -6.80 -18.97
N GLY A 327 9.50 -6.67 -18.05
CA GLY A 327 9.71 -7.60 -16.94
C GLY A 327 8.53 -7.62 -15.95
N MET A 328 7.88 -6.48 -15.71
CA MET A 328 6.67 -6.41 -14.89
C MET A 328 5.49 -7.12 -15.57
N ALA A 329 5.35 -6.98 -16.90
CA ALA A 329 4.37 -7.74 -17.67
C ALA A 329 4.65 -9.25 -17.63
N PHE A 330 5.93 -9.67 -17.71
CA PHE A 330 6.34 -11.05 -17.50
C PHE A 330 5.98 -11.55 -16.10
N PHE A 331 6.28 -10.79 -15.06
CA PHE A 331 5.95 -11.13 -13.66
C PHE A 331 4.43 -11.33 -13.47
N ILE A 332 3.58 -10.46 -14.02
CA ILE A 332 2.12 -10.61 -13.96
C ILE A 332 1.64 -11.89 -14.67
N VAL A 333 2.26 -12.26 -15.80
CA VAL A 333 1.95 -13.51 -16.50
C VAL A 333 2.50 -14.74 -15.76
N TRP A 334 3.61 -14.60 -15.03
CA TRP A 334 4.18 -15.64 -14.19
C TRP A 334 3.28 -15.96 -12.99
N GLU A 335 2.85 -14.93 -12.27
CA GLU A 335 2.00 -15.02 -11.07
C GLU A 335 0.63 -15.69 -11.32
N GLU A 336 -0.03 -15.40 -12.45
CA GLU A 336 -1.36 -15.95 -12.75
C GLU A 336 -1.32 -17.36 -13.39
N LYS A 337 -0.16 -17.81 -13.90
CA LYS A 337 -0.05 -19.07 -14.68
C LYS A 337 0.91 -20.12 -14.16
N PHE A 338 1.95 -19.74 -13.41
CA PHE A 338 3.06 -20.62 -13.03
C PHE A 338 3.36 -20.62 -11.52
N ALA A 339 3.09 -19.52 -10.81
CA ALA A 339 3.33 -19.43 -9.38
C ALA A 339 2.38 -20.34 -8.56
N GLN A 340 2.94 -21.23 -7.74
CA GLN A 340 2.15 -22.11 -6.86
C GLN A 340 1.68 -21.38 -5.59
N GLU A 341 2.52 -20.50 -5.02
CA GLU A 341 2.15 -19.59 -3.94
C GLU A 341 2.57 -18.15 -4.32
N PRO A 342 1.78 -17.47 -5.17
CA PRO A 342 2.12 -16.17 -5.76
C PRO A 342 2.50 -15.08 -4.75
N LEU A 343 3.42 -14.21 -5.17
CA LEU A 343 3.87 -13.03 -4.44
C LEU A 343 2.72 -12.02 -4.22
N VAL A 344 1.91 -11.83 -5.26
CA VAL A 344 0.77 -10.90 -5.36
C VAL A 344 -0.40 -11.65 -6.03
N PRO A 345 -1.12 -12.53 -5.31
CA PRO A 345 -2.23 -13.32 -5.88
C PRO A 345 -3.30 -12.42 -6.53
N LEU A 346 -3.34 -12.35 -7.87
CA LEU A 346 -4.20 -11.40 -8.60
C LEU A 346 -5.70 -11.53 -8.26
N ARG A 347 -6.13 -12.67 -7.71
CA ARG A 347 -7.48 -12.85 -7.13
C ARG A 347 -7.87 -11.77 -6.12
N VAL A 348 -6.94 -11.17 -5.37
CA VAL A 348 -7.26 -10.04 -4.47
C VAL A 348 -7.76 -8.79 -5.20
N ALA A 349 -7.43 -8.65 -6.49
CA ALA A 349 -7.84 -7.54 -7.35
C ALA A 349 -8.95 -7.90 -8.36
N LYS A 350 -9.53 -9.11 -8.30
CA LYS A 350 -10.55 -9.57 -9.28
C LYS A 350 -11.95 -8.94 -9.10
N THR A 351 -12.20 -8.15 -8.05
CA THR A 351 -13.47 -7.41 -7.89
C THR A 351 -13.29 -5.94 -8.30
N VAL A 352 -14.34 -5.30 -8.80
CA VAL A 352 -14.32 -3.86 -9.10
C VAL A 352 -13.90 -3.07 -7.86
N THR A 353 -14.50 -3.30 -6.68
CA THR A 353 -14.13 -2.58 -5.46
C THR A 353 -12.64 -2.71 -5.11
N THR A 354 -12.07 -3.92 -5.21
CA THR A 354 -10.66 -4.12 -4.86
C THR A 354 -9.70 -3.59 -5.93
N ALA A 355 -9.98 -3.76 -7.22
CA ALA A 355 -9.20 -3.10 -8.28
C ALA A 355 -9.21 -1.56 -8.11
N THR A 356 -10.40 -0.98 -7.89
CA THR A 356 -10.59 0.45 -7.68
C THR A 356 -9.86 0.95 -6.43
N VAL A 357 -9.86 0.22 -5.31
CA VAL A 357 -9.17 0.68 -4.08
C VAL A 357 -7.65 0.62 -4.21
N TYR A 358 -7.07 -0.36 -4.92
CA TYR A 358 -5.63 -0.38 -5.19
C TYR A 358 -5.19 0.83 -6.03
N ILE A 359 -5.93 1.14 -7.11
CA ILE A 359 -5.66 2.33 -7.94
C ILE A 359 -5.85 3.63 -7.14
N ALA A 360 -6.92 3.74 -6.36
CA ALA A 360 -7.16 4.90 -5.49
C ALA A 360 -6.05 5.06 -4.42
N THR A 361 -5.49 3.96 -3.92
CA THR A 361 -4.38 3.97 -2.94
C THR A 361 -3.06 4.41 -3.57
N LEU A 362 -2.81 4.01 -4.83
CA LEU A 362 -1.69 4.49 -5.63
C LEU A 362 -1.81 6.00 -5.87
N LEU A 363 -2.98 6.48 -6.32
CA LEU A 363 -3.24 7.91 -6.51
C LEU A 363 -3.08 8.71 -5.22
N HIS A 364 -3.53 8.18 -4.08
CA HIS A 364 -3.37 8.81 -2.77
C HIS A 364 -1.88 8.88 -2.38
N GLY A 365 -1.12 7.81 -2.61
CA GLY A 365 0.33 7.80 -2.43
C GLY A 365 1.03 8.86 -3.28
N MET A 366 0.64 8.98 -4.56
CA MET A 366 1.18 9.99 -5.48
C MET A 366 1.00 11.41 -4.97
N ILE A 367 -0.25 11.85 -4.75
CA ILE A 367 -0.52 13.25 -4.41
C ILE A 367 0.07 13.64 -3.06
N LEU A 368 0.02 12.73 -2.07
CA LEU A 368 0.53 12.96 -0.72
C LEU A 368 2.03 13.26 -0.73
N TRP A 369 2.84 12.43 -1.39
CA TRP A 369 4.30 12.63 -1.40
C TRP A 369 4.76 13.63 -2.46
N CYS A 370 3.98 13.86 -3.51
CA CYS A 370 4.16 15.01 -4.38
C CYS A 370 4.00 16.33 -3.59
N GLY A 371 2.91 16.49 -2.84
CA GLY A 371 2.74 17.62 -1.92
C GLY A 371 3.89 17.75 -0.91
N LEU A 372 4.24 16.65 -0.24
CA LEU A 372 5.30 16.61 0.77
C LEU A 372 6.69 17.03 0.25
N TYR A 373 7.02 16.70 -1.01
CA TYR A 373 8.32 17.04 -1.62
C TYR A 373 8.35 18.43 -2.24
N TYR A 374 7.27 18.87 -2.88
CA TYR A 374 7.26 20.13 -3.65
C TYR A 374 6.82 21.35 -2.83
N ALA A 375 6.05 21.17 -1.75
CA ALA A 375 5.61 22.30 -0.90
C ALA A 375 6.75 22.98 -0.11
N PRO A 376 7.77 22.26 0.43
CA PRO A 376 8.96 22.90 0.99
C PRO A 376 9.67 23.82 0.00
N LEU A 377 9.72 23.45 -1.28
CA LEU A 377 10.40 24.24 -2.31
C LEU A 377 9.68 25.58 -2.55
N TYR A 378 8.35 25.63 -2.48
CA TYR A 378 7.59 26.89 -2.45
C TYR A 378 7.96 27.75 -1.24
N PHE A 379 7.97 27.19 -0.03
CA PHE A 379 8.34 27.96 1.16
C PHE A 379 9.80 28.43 1.15
N GLU A 380 10.72 27.63 0.64
CA GLU A 380 12.13 28.01 0.57
C GLU A 380 12.44 29.02 -0.56
N ALA A 381 11.90 28.83 -1.77
CA ALA A 381 12.19 29.70 -2.91
C ALA A 381 11.24 30.91 -2.99
N ALA A 382 9.93 30.69 -2.88
CA ALA A 382 8.94 31.76 -3.05
C ALA A 382 8.75 32.62 -1.79
N LYS A 383 8.81 32.02 -0.59
CA LYS A 383 8.75 32.78 0.70
C LYS A 383 10.11 33.08 1.32
N GLY A 384 11.20 32.59 0.72
CA GLY A 384 12.57 32.79 1.23
C GLY A 384 12.85 32.13 2.59
N TYR A 385 11.96 31.26 3.09
CA TYR A 385 12.07 30.67 4.42
C TYR A 385 13.30 29.74 4.51
N SER A 386 13.91 29.62 5.69
CA SER A 386 14.94 28.59 5.93
C SER A 386 14.32 27.19 5.87
N ALA A 387 15.10 26.15 5.55
CA ALA A 387 14.60 24.77 5.48
C ALA A 387 13.85 24.31 6.74
N VAL A 388 14.26 24.79 7.91
CA VAL A 388 13.55 24.54 9.19
C VAL A 388 12.17 25.20 9.19
N ILE A 389 12.07 26.48 8.79
CA ILE A 389 10.77 27.18 8.76
C ILE A 389 9.88 26.67 7.62
N ALA A 390 10.44 26.28 6.47
CA ALA A 390 9.71 25.59 5.40
C ALA A 390 9.12 24.25 5.87
N GLY A 391 9.89 23.45 6.63
CA GLY A 391 9.39 22.23 7.29
C GLY A 391 8.29 22.53 8.31
N VAL A 392 8.42 23.58 9.11
CA VAL A 392 7.36 24.06 10.03
C VAL A 392 6.13 24.56 9.27
N SER A 393 6.29 25.13 8.08
CA SER A 393 5.17 25.52 7.21
C SER A 393 4.36 24.33 6.67
N LEU A 394 4.85 23.09 6.79
CA LEU A 394 4.07 21.87 6.52
C LEU A 394 3.22 21.39 7.71
N PHE A 395 3.33 22.02 8.88
CA PHE A 395 2.57 21.60 10.07
C PHE A 395 1.04 21.68 9.89
N PRO A 396 0.44 22.62 9.14
CA PRO A 396 -1.02 22.67 8.97
C PRO A 396 -1.60 21.43 8.24
N SER A 397 -0.86 20.85 7.28
CA SER A 397 -1.26 19.61 6.61
C SER A 397 -0.87 18.37 7.41
N THR A 398 0.36 18.29 7.92
CA THR A 398 0.86 17.10 8.63
C THR A 398 0.19 16.90 9.99
N PHE A 399 -0.16 17.96 10.74
CA PHE A 399 -0.92 17.84 11.99
C PHE A 399 -2.43 17.61 11.79
N THR A 400 -3.00 17.76 10.59
CA THR A 400 -4.42 17.43 10.36
C THR A 400 -4.63 15.98 9.95
N ILE A 401 -3.67 15.35 9.26
CA ILE A 401 -3.73 13.95 8.80
C ILE A 401 -4.03 12.95 9.94
N ALA A 402 -3.28 12.99 11.04
CA ALA A 402 -3.42 12.02 12.13
C ALA A 402 -4.70 12.20 12.97
N PRO A 403 -5.07 13.41 13.43
CA PRO A 403 -6.35 13.64 14.09
C PRO A 403 -7.55 13.25 13.22
N CYS A 404 -7.52 13.54 11.91
CA CYS A 404 -8.56 13.09 10.99
C CYS A 404 -8.61 11.56 10.90
N SER A 405 -7.45 10.89 10.85
CA SER A 405 -7.38 9.43 10.87
C SER A 405 -7.99 8.83 12.15
N VAL A 406 -7.74 9.43 13.31
CA VAL A 406 -8.29 9.02 14.61
C VAL A 406 -9.80 9.28 14.70
N VAL A 407 -10.27 10.45 14.25
CA VAL A 407 -11.70 10.81 14.21
C VAL A 407 -12.48 9.86 13.29
N VAL A 408 -11.94 9.56 12.10
CA VAL A 408 -12.49 8.52 11.22
C VAL A 408 -12.53 7.19 11.96
N GLY A 409 -11.45 6.80 12.63
CA GLY A 409 -11.40 5.53 13.35
C GLY A 409 -12.49 5.39 14.42
N ILE A 410 -12.71 6.45 15.21
CA ILE A 410 -13.77 6.50 16.23
C ILE A 410 -15.17 6.42 15.59
N ILE A 411 -15.41 7.16 14.50
CA ILE A 411 -16.72 7.18 13.83
C ILE A 411 -17.01 5.83 13.16
N VAL A 412 -16.05 5.25 12.46
CA VAL A 412 -16.20 3.94 11.78
C VAL A 412 -16.42 2.82 12.80
N THR A 413 -15.64 2.79 13.89
CA THR A 413 -15.80 1.79 14.98
C THR A 413 -17.20 1.83 15.59
N LYS A 414 -17.78 3.03 15.77
CA LYS A 414 -19.14 3.21 16.30
C LYS A 414 -20.23 2.86 15.29
N THR A 415 -20.12 3.37 14.06
CA THR A 415 -21.21 3.36 13.06
C THR A 415 -21.19 2.18 12.09
N GLY A 416 -20.05 1.49 11.94
CA GLY A 416 -19.82 0.49 10.88
C GLY A 416 -19.62 1.09 9.47
N LYS A 417 -19.87 2.39 9.26
CA LYS A 417 -19.92 3.02 7.94
C LYS A 417 -18.64 3.79 7.63
N TYR A 418 -17.98 3.42 6.54
CA TYR A 418 -16.67 3.96 6.14
C TYR A 418 -16.64 4.67 4.77
N ARG A 419 -17.58 4.42 3.85
CA ARG A 419 -17.52 5.01 2.48
C ARG A 419 -17.55 6.54 2.44
N TRP A 420 -18.23 7.18 3.41
CA TRP A 420 -18.23 8.64 3.55
C TRP A 420 -16.82 9.23 3.72
N THR A 421 -15.90 8.50 4.36
CA THR A 421 -14.51 8.93 4.60
C THR A 421 -13.74 9.06 3.30
N VAL A 422 -13.98 8.15 2.35
CA VAL A 422 -13.31 8.11 1.05
C VAL A 422 -13.86 9.21 0.15
N TRP A 423 -15.19 9.37 0.10
CA TRP A 423 -15.81 10.44 -0.69
C TRP A 423 -15.45 11.84 -0.16
N ALA A 424 -15.59 12.09 1.15
CA ALA A 424 -15.19 13.36 1.74
C ALA A 424 -13.69 13.61 1.63
N GLY A 425 -12.86 12.57 1.81
CA GLY A 425 -11.41 12.63 1.66
C GLY A 425 -10.98 13.04 0.26
N TRP A 426 -11.55 12.43 -0.79
CA TRP A 426 -11.25 12.80 -2.18
C TRP A 426 -11.78 14.19 -2.56
N VAL A 427 -12.98 14.56 -2.12
CA VAL A 427 -13.51 15.93 -2.34
C VAL A 427 -12.59 16.98 -1.71
N LEU A 428 -12.19 16.79 -0.44
CA LEU A 428 -11.34 17.74 0.27
C LEU A 428 -9.88 17.73 -0.24
N ALA A 429 -9.33 16.59 -0.65
CA ALA A 429 -8.01 16.54 -1.28
C ALA A 429 -8.02 17.22 -2.65
N CYS A 430 -9.04 16.97 -3.48
CA CYS A 430 -9.23 17.63 -4.78
C CYS A 430 -9.37 19.15 -4.62
N LEU A 431 -10.14 19.60 -3.63
CA LEU A 431 -10.30 21.01 -3.30
C LEU A 431 -9.01 21.62 -2.75
N GLY A 432 -8.31 20.94 -1.84
CA GLY A 432 -7.06 21.39 -1.24
C GLY A 432 -5.98 21.66 -2.28
N TYR A 433 -5.58 20.62 -3.04
CA TYR A 433 -4.63 20.78 -4.15
C TYR A 433 -5.15 21.72 -5.26
N GLY A 434 -6.47 21.86 -5.41
CA GLY A 434 -7.07 22.84 -6.33
C GLY A 434 -6.92 24.29 -5.87
N LEU A 435 -6.96 24.54 -4.56
CA LEU A 435 -6.73 25.85 -3.94
C LEU A 435 -5.23 26.17 -3.83
N GLU A 436 -4.35 25.18 -3.70
CA GLU A 436 -2.88 25.37 -3.74
C GLU A 436 -2.43 26.02 -5.06
N TYR A 437 -3.20 25.89 -6.16
CA TYR A 437 -2.99 26.65 -7.41
C TYR A 437 -2.97 28.18 -7.22
N LEU A 438 -3.64 28.70 -6.19
CA LEU A 438 -3.70 30.14 -5.90
C LEU A 438 -2.40 30.68 -5.27
N TRP A 439 -1.50 29.80 -4.82
CA TRP A 439 -0.27 30.20 -4.13
C TRP A 439 0.69 30.96 -5.04
N ASP A 440 0.99 32.19 -4.65
CA ASP A 440 1.92 33.09 -5.33
C ASP A 440 3.05 33.53 -4.39
N ALA A 441 4.06 34.22 -4.94
CA ALA A 441 5.18 34.78 -4.17
C ALA A 441 4.70 35.64 -2.98
N ASP A 442 3.62 36.40 -3.16
CA ASP A 442 3.06 37.31 -2.15
C ASP A 442 1.95 36.72 -1.25
N SER A 443 1.44 35.51 -1.54
CA SER A 443 0.34 34.88 -0.74
C SER A 443 0.59 34.91 0.78
N PRO A 444 -0.31 35.49 1.58
CA PRO A 444 -0.12 35.71 3.01
C PRO A 444 -0.24 34.42 3.85
N ILE A 445 0.26 34.47 5.09
CA ILE A 445 0.37 33.29 5.96
C ILE A 445 -0.97 32.58 6.20
N TYR A 446 -2.06 33.33 6.40
CA TYR A 446 -3.38 32.72 6.65
C TYR A 446 -3.89 31.89 5.46
N GLU A 447 -3.53 32.27 4.23
CA GLU A 447 -4.01 31.63 3.01
C GLU A 447 -3.43 30.22 2.88
N TRP A 448 -2.09 30.08 2.88
CA TRP A 448 -1.45 28.78 2.75
C TRP A 448 -1.65 27.88 3.97
N VAL A 449 -1.87 28.44 5.18
CA VAL A 449 -2.26 27.68 6.37
C VAL A 449 -3.66 27.06 6.21
N ILE A 450 -4.66 27.85 5.81
CA ILE A 450 -6.04 27.36 5.64
C ILE A 450 -6.12 26.33 4.51
N ILE A 451 -5.43 26.58 3.40
CA ILE A 451 -5.41 25.67 2.25
C ILE A 451 -4.78 24.32 2.63
N GLN A 452 -3.61 24.31 3.30
CA GLN A 452 -3.01 23.05 3.75
C GLN A 452 -3.84 22.30 4.80
N ILE A 453 -4.64 22.99 5.62
CA ILE A 453 -5.61 22.32 6.50
C ILE A 453 -6.64 21.55 5.67
N VAL A 454 -7.15 22.12 4.57
CA VAL A 454 -8.08 21.41 3.67
C VAL A 454 -7.41 20.19 3.02
N THR A 455 -6.18 20.34 2.48
CA THR A 455 -5.41 19.24 1.88
C THR A 455 -5.09 18.12 2.88
N GLY A 456 -4.65 18.48 4.10
CA GLY A 456 -4.29 17.55 5.16
C GLY A 456 -5.49 16.85 5.82
N VAL A 457 -6.63 17.53 5.94
CA VAL A 457 -7.91 16.87 6.30
C VAL A 457 -8.30 15.86 5.22
N GLY A 458 -8.31 16.26 3.93
CA GLY A 458 -8.70 15.38 2.83
C GLY A 458 -7.88 14.10 2.74
N THR A 459 -6.55 14.23 2.69
CA THR A 459 -5.62 13.09 2.72
C THR A 459 -5.71 12.29 4.04
N GLY A 460 -5.92 12.98 5.17
CA GLY A 460 -6.15 12.37 6.48
C GLY A 460 -7.39 11.47 6.58
N LEU A 461 -8.46 11.78 5.84
CA LEU A 461 -9.64 10.90 5.74
C LEU A 461 -9.38 9.67 4.84
N LEU A 462 -8.57 9.83 3.79
CA LEU A 462 -8.26 8.77 2.82
C LEU A 462 -7.41 7.63 3.41
N PHE A 463 -6.46 7.95 4.29
CA PHE A 463 -5.57 6.97 4.95
C PHE A 463 -6.33 5.75 5.53
N PRO A 464 -7.21 5.92 6.54
CA PRO A 464 -8.00 4.82 7.08
C PRO A 464 -9.15 4.41 6.14
N GLY A 465 -9.74 5.36 5.39
CA GLY A 465 -10.90 5.10 4.54
C GLY A 465 -10.64 4.05 3.47
N LEU A 466 -9.54 4.20 2.74
CA LEU A 466 -9.11 3.23 1.72
C LEU A 466 -8.72 1.88 2.34
N ALA A 467 -8.15 1.88 3.56
CA ALA A 467 -7.81 0.65 4.28
C ALA A 467 -9.06 -0.16 4.63
N PHE A 468 -10.14 0.48 5.06
CA PHE A 468 -11.39 -0.22 5.39
C PHE A 468 -12.11 -0.71 4.14
N VAL A 469 -12.08 0.03 3.02
CA VAL A 469 -12.58 -0.47 1.73
C VAL A 469 -11.83 -1.76 1.33
N GLN A 470 -10.49 -1.75 1.39
CA GLN A 470 -9.70 -2.92 1.01
C GLN A 470 -9.96 -4.11 1.94
N GLN A 471 -9.85 -3.93 3.25
CA GLN A 471 -9.99 -5.03 4.20
C GLN A 471 -11.41 -5.60 4.23
N ALA A 472 -12.46 -4.77 4.16
CA ALA A 472 -13.84 -5.24 4.15
C ALA A 472 -14.20 -6.01 2.86
N ALA A 473 -13.63 -5.62 1.72
CA ALA A 473 -13.84 -6.27 0.42
C ALA A 473 -12.90 -7.47 0.15
N THR A 474 -11.97 -7.79 1.05
CA THR A 474 -11.02 -8.91 0.91
C THR A 474 -11.50 -10.14 1.69
N ASN A 475 -11.25 -11.34 1.14
CA ASN A 475 -11.52 -12.61 1.81
C ASN A 475 -10.50 -12.84 2.95
N ASP A 476 -10.91 -13.48 4.06
CA ASP A 476 -10.04 -13.60 5.24
C ASP A 476 -8.76 -14.43 4.96
N GLU A 477 -8.84 -15.41 4.07
CA GLU A 477 -7.68 -16.22 3.64
C GLU A 477 -6.62 -15.40 2.90
N ASP A 478 -7.04 -14.39 2.13
CA ASP A 478 -6.19 -13.52 1.32
C ASP A 478 -5.85 -12.19 2.03
N MET A 479 -6.38 -11.96 3.24
CA MET A 479 -6.30 -10.68 3.96
C MET A 479 -4.89 -10.10 4.01
N GLY A 480 -3.90 -10.91 4.40
CA GLY A 480 -2.50 -10.48 4.48
C GLY A 480 -1.85 -10.19 3.12
N ALA A 481 -2.29 -10.85 2.04
CA ALA A 481 -1.81 -10.57 0.69
C ALA A 481 -2.45 -9.31 0.10
N GLY A 482 -3.75 -9.10 0.34
CA GLY A 482 -4.47 -7.88 -0.03
C GLY A 482 -3.92 -6.65 0.69
N VAL A 483 -3.62 -6.76 1.99
CA VAL A 483 -2.93 -5.69 2.74
C VAL A 483 -1.50 -5.49 2.24
N GLY A 484 -0.79 -6.58 1.91
CA GLY A 484 0.53 -6.51 1.28
C GLY A 484 0.54 -5.66 -0.01
N LEU A 485 -0.42 -5.94 -0.90
CA LEU A 485 -0.63 -5.17 -2.13
C LEU A 485 -1.10 -3.73 -1.85
N PHE A 486 -1.97 -3.53 -0.85
CA PHE A 486 -2.47 -2.21 -0.45
C PHE A 486 -1.35 -1.25 0.01
N VAL A 487 -0.42 -1.73 0.84
CA VAL A 487 0.74 -0.92 1.27
C VAL A 487 1.72 -0.69 0.12
N PHE A 488 2.02 -1.73 -0.68
CA PHE A 488 2.87 -1.61 -1.87
C PHE A 488 2.33 -0.61 -2.90
N MET A 489 1.02 -0.65 -3.21
CA MET A 489 0.39 0.31 -4.11
C MET A 489 0.55 1.74 -3.61
N ARG A 490 0.51 1.96 -2.29
CA ARG A 490 0.74 3.28 -1.68
C ARG A 490 2.18 3.74 -1.88
N THR A 491 3.17 2.94 -1.51
CA THR A 491 4.60 3.32 -1.60
C THR A 491 5.09 3.44 -3.04
N PHE A 492 4.61 2.56 -3.93
CA PHE A 492 4.78 2.71 -5.37
C PHE A 492 4.18 4.04 -5.87
N GLY A 493 2.96 4.37 -5.44
CA GLY A 493 2.35 5.67 -5.66
C GLY A 493 3.23 6.83 -5.19
N GLN A 494 3.78 6.76 -3.97
CA GLN A 494 4.67 7.80 -3.42
C GLN A 494 5.89 8.05 -4.32
N MET A 495 6.57 6.98 -4.77
CA MET A 495 7.70 7.10 -5.69
C MET A 495 7.32 7.72 -7.03
N VAL A 496 6.23 7.26 -7.63
CA VAL A 496 5.73 7.79 -8.91
C VAL A 496 5.32 9.26 -8.76
N GLY A 497 4.71 9.65 -7.63
CA GLY A 497 4.29 11.02 -7.34
C GLY A 497 5.45 12.00 -7.20
N ILE A 498 6.54 11.60 -6.53
CA ILE A 498 7.78 12.39 -6.46
C ILE A 498 8.35 12.57 -7.87
N ALA A 499 8.55 11.46 -8.60
CA ALA A 499 9.18 11.50 -9.91
C ALA A 499 8.37 12.32 -10.93
N VAL A 500 7.06 12.07 -11.03
CA VAL A 500 6.16 12.81 -11.94
C VAL A 500 6.05 14.28 -11.55
N GLY A 501 5.94 14.59 -10.24
CA GLY A 501 5.98 15.97 -9.75
C GLY A 501 7.26 16.70 -10.14
N GLY A 502 8.41 16.04 -10.01
CA GLY A 502 9.72 16.55 -10.43
C GLY A 502 9.79 16.82 -11.93
N VAL A 503 9.29 15.90 -12.76
CA VAL A 503 9.22 16.11 -14.23
C VAL A 503 8.33 17.28 -14.60
N ILE A 504 7.15 17.42 -13.97
CA ILE A 504 6.24 18.55 -14.20
C ILE A 504 6.94 19.86 -13.82
N PHE A 505 7.49 19.92 -12.61
CA PHE A 505 8.15 21.12 -12.09
C PHE A 505 9.38 21.52 -12.91
N GLN A 506 10.26 20.57 -13.25
CA GLN A 506 11.47 20.78 -14.06
C GLN A 506 11.17 21.27 -15.48
N ASN A 507 10.06 20.81 -16.09
CA ASN A 507 9.64 21.33 -17.40
C ASN A 507 9.01 22.72 -17.30
N GLN A 508 8.23 22.99 -16.25
CA GLN A 508 7.54 24.28 -16.11
C GLN A 508 8.45 25.40 -15.60
N ILE A 509 9.45 25.13 -14.76
CA ILE A 509 10.43 26.17 -14.36
C ILE A 509 11.20 26.70 -15.58
N MET A 510 11.58 25.82 -16.51
CA MET A 510 12.14 26.23 -17.81
C MET A 510 11.16 27.11 -18.59
N LYS A 511 9.87 26.75 -18.61
CA LYS A 511 8.83 27.51 -19.33
C LYS A 511 8.58 28.89 -18.73
N GLN A 512 8.46 29.02 -17.40
CA GLN A 512 8.19 30.30 -16.74
C GLN A 512 9.43 31.23 -16.75
N ILE A 513 10.64 30.70 -16.64
CA ILE A 513 11.85 31.52 -16.78
C ILE A 513 11.98 32.10 -18.21
N LEU A 514 11.43 31.41 -19.22
CA LEU A 514 11.40 31.90 -20.61
C LEU A 514 10.32 32.97 -20.89
N THR A 515 9.34 33.20 -19.99
CA THR A 515 8.41 34.34 -20.14
C THR A 515 9.00 35.66 -19.64
N HIS A 516 10.02 35.60 -18.77
CA HIS A 516 10.67 36.76 -18.16
C HIS A 516 11.98 37.12 -18.90
N SER A 517 11.95 38.19 -19.70
CA SER A 517 13.07 38.58 -20.58
C SER A 517 14.38 38.94 -19.86
N SER A 518 14.29 39.30 -18.57
CA SER A 518 15.40 39.54 -17.64
C SER A 518 16.26 38.30 -17.39
N ILE A 519 15.67 37.11 -17.43
CA ILE A 519 16.28 35.84 -16.99
C ILE A 519 16.26 34.76 -18.08
N ALA A 520 15.45 34.90 -19.12
CA ALA A 520 15.37 33.99 -20.27
C ALA A 520 16.75 33.70 -20.91
N ALA A 521 17.65 34.68 -20.97
CA ALA A 521 19.02 34.52 -21.49
C ALA A 521 19.86 33.48 -20.71
N ASN A 522 19.58 33.31 -19.41
CA ASN A 522 20.23 32.34 -18.53
C ASN A 522 19.34 31.13 -18.21
N ALA A 523 18.20 30.95 -18.89
CA ALA A 523 17.17 29.96 -18.53
C ALA A 523 17.73 28.55 -18.32
N ARG A 524 18.64 28.10 -19.19
CA ARG A 524 19.30 26.79 -19.05
C ARG A 524 20.11 26.68 -17.76
N ASN A 525 20.84 27.72 -17.36
CA ASN A 525 21.68 27.70 -16.17
C ASN A 525 20.84 27.62 -14.88
N TYR A 526 19.68 28.29 -14.85
CA TYR A 526 18.76 28.25 -13.71
C TYR A 526 17.90 26.97 -13.67
N ALA A 527 17.49 26.44 -14.83
CA ALA A 527 16.59 25.28 -14.92
C ALA A 527 17.29 23.91 -15.09
N ILE A 528 18.62 23.83 -14.97
CA ILE A 528 19.34 22.54 -14.94
C ILE A 528 19.00 21.74 -13.67
N ASP A 529 19.05 22.38 -12.51
CA ASP A 529 18.67 21.77 -11.23
C ASP A 529 17.76 22.73 -10.46
N SER A 530 16.45 22.49 -10.60
CA SER A 530 15.41 23.27 -9.95
C SER A 530 15.37 23.10 -8.43
N SER A 531 16.03 22.10 -7.85
CA SER A 531 16.21 21.96 -6.40
C SER A 531 17.40 22.80 -5.89
N ALA A 532 18.51 22.83 -6.62
CA ALA A 532 19.65 23.71 -6.32
C ALA A 532 19.33 25.19 -6.57
N LEU A 533 18.44 25.51 -7.51
CA LEU A 533 17.98 26.87 -7.80
C LEU A 533 17.45 27.59 -6.55
N VAL A 534 16.89 26.88 -5.57
CA VAL A 534 16.49 27.42 -4.25
C VAL A 534 17.64 28.15 -3.57
N GLN A 535 18.84 27.56 -3.56
CA GLN A 535 20.02 28.14 -2.92
C GLN A 535 20.59 29.30 -3.73
N VAL A 536 20.47 29.25 -5.06
CA VAL A 536 20.86 30.36 -5.96
C VAL A 536 19.97 31.58 -5.73
N ILE A 537 18.64 31.39 -5.64
CA ILE A 537 17.67 32.46 -5.32
C ILE A 537 17.98 33.07 -3.95
N LYS A 538 18.23 32.24 -2.93
CA LYS A 538 18.55 32.70 -1.56
C LYS A 538 19.86 33.49 -1.48
N ALA A 539 20.88 33.10 -2.24
CA ALA A 539 22.16 33.80 -2.30
C ALA A 539 22.13 35.06 -3.18
N MET A 540 21.07 35.28 -3.96
CA MET A 540 20.96 36.41 -4.88
C MET A 540 20.60 37.72 -4.14
N PRO A 541 21.23 38.86 -4.48
CA PRO A 541 20.80 40.18 -4.04
C PRO A 541 19.36 40.49 -4.47
N GLU A 542 18.68 41.39 -3.74
CA GLU A 542 17.35 41.87 -4.15
C GLU A 542 17.41 42.65 -5.47
N GLY A 543 16.43 42.40 -6.34
CA GLY A 543 16.34 43.01 -7.66
C GLY A 543 15.53 42.17 -8.65
N ILE A 544 15.26 42.73 -9.82
CA ILE A 544 14.31 42.16 -10.81
C ILE A 544 14.60 40.70 -11.19
N ILE A 545 15.88 40.33 -11.36
CA ILE A 545 16.31 38.94 -11.65
C ILE A 545 15.85 37.96 -10.57
N LYS A 546 15.89 38.37 -9.30
CA LYS A 546 15.46 37.55 -8.17
C LYS A 546 13.94 37.46 -8.11
N THR A 547 13.23 38.58 -8.25
CA THR A 547 11.76 38.63 -8.28
C THR A 547 11.20 37.75 -9.40
N ASP A 548 11.74 37.86 -10.62
CA ASP A 548 11.28 37.09 -11.77
C ASP A 548 11.57 35.58 -11.62
N LEU A 549 12.68 35.21 -10.98
CA LEU A 549 12.98 33.82 -10.62
C LEU A 549 12.04 33.29 -9.53
N VAL A 550 11.78 34.08 -8.48
CA VAL A 550 10.85 33.77 -7.38
C VAL A 550 9.44 33.51 -7.91
N ASN A 551 8.94 34.39 -8.77
CA ASN A 551 7.63 34.28 -9.40
C ASN A 551 7.58 33.06 -10.34
N SER A 552 8.59 32.89 -11.21
CA SER A 552 8.73 31.71 -12.07
C SER A 552 8.72 30.39 -11.29
N TYR A 553 9.28 30.39 -10.07
CA TYR A 553 9.31 29.23 -9.18
C TYR A 553 7.92 28.89 -8.60
N ALA A 554 7.19 29.90 -8.12
CA ALA A 554 5.81 29.73 -7.67
C ALA A 554 4.90 29.26 -8.82
N ASP A 555 4.95 29.95 -9.97
CA ASP A 555 4.15 29.65 -11.16
C ASP A 555 4.44 28.28 -11.79
N ALA A 556 5.64 27.73 -11.61
CA ALA A 556 5.94 26.37 -12.02
C ALA A 556 5.33 25.31 -11.07
N LEU A 557 5.24 25.62 -9.77
CA LEU A 557 4.61 24.74 -8.77
C LEU A 557 3.07 24.74 -8.87
N LYS A 558 2.43 25.84 -9.27
CA LYS A 558 0.97 25.88 -9.55
C LYS A 558 0.50 24.73 -10.45
N VAL A 559 1.32 24.31 -11.42
CA VAL A 559 1.00 23.19 -12.32
C VAL A 559 1.06 21.83 -11.60
N VAL A 560 1.97 21.65 -10.65
CA VAL A 560 2.05 20.44 -9.82
C VAL A 560 0.77 20.30 -8.98
N TRP A 561 0.29 21.41 -8.42
CA TRP A 561 -0.97 21.47 -7.65
C TRP A 561 -2.19 21.14 -8.51
N ALA A 562 -2.28 21.71 -9.72
CA ALA A 562 -3.34 21.38 -10.67
C ALA A 562 -3.35 19.89 -11.06
N VAL A 563 -2.18 19.26 -11.24
CA VAL A 563 -2.10 17.81 -11.52
C VAL A 563 -2.50 16.99 -10.30
N ASN A 564 -2.07 17.34 -9.09
CA ASN A 564 -2.50 16.65 -7.87
C ASN A 564 -4.02 16.77 -7.63
N SER A 565 -4.62 17.93 -7.91
CA SER A 565 -6.08 18.10 -7.90
C SER A 565 -6.77 17.20 -8.93
N GLY A 566 -6.25 17.13 -10.16
CA GLY A 566 -6.75 16.22 -11.21
C GLY A 566 -6.64 14.73 -10.83
N LEU A 567 -5.54 14.31 -10.24
CA LEU A 567 -5.36 12.93 -9.74
C LEU A 567 -6.32 12.62 -8.58
N ALA A 568 -6.57 13.59 -7.69
CA ALA A 568 -7.56 13.46 -6.63
C ALA A 568 -9.00 13.41 -7.16
N PHE A 569 -9.31 14.13 -8.24
CA PHE A 569 -10.60 14.01 -8.95
C PHE A 569 -10.78 12.63 -9.60
N VAL A 570 -9.73 12.05 -10.19
CA VAL A 570 -9.78 10.66 -10.67
C VAL A 570 -10.02 9.69 -9.51
N GLY A 571 -9.37 9.91 -8.35
CA GLY A 571 -9.63 9.17 -7.11
C GLY A 571 -11.10 9.27 -6.65
N LEU A 572 -11.69 10.47 -6.72
CA LEU A 572 -13.10 10.71 -6.41
C LEU A 572 -14.01 9.90 -7.34
N VAL A 573 -13.85 10.03 -8.66
CA VAL A 573 -14.67 9.33 -9.67
C VAL A 573 -14.55 7.82 -9.51
N LEU A 574 -13.34 7.30 -9.30
CA LEU A 574 -13.10 5.89 -9.00
C LEU A 574 -13.86 5.45 -7.73
N SER A 575 -13.84 6.25 -6.66
CA SER A 575 -14.48 5.89 -5.39
C SER A 575 -16.01 5.76 -5.43
N LEU A 576 -16.67 6.21 -6.51
CA LEU A 576 -18.10 5.98 -6.74
C LEU A 576 -18.42 4.50 -7.05
N PHE A 577 -17.48 3.77 -7.67
CA PHE A 577 -17.63 2.35 -8.02
C PHE A 577 -17.36 1.40 -6.86
N MET A 578 -16.88 1.90 -5.71
CA MET A 578 -16.63 1.09 -4.51
C MET A 578 -17.94 0.69 -3.83
N LYS A 579 -18.19 -0.62 -3.73
CA LYS A 579 -19.34 -1.17 -2.99
C LYS A 579 -19.11 -1.12 -1.47
N GLU A 580 -20.20 -1.20 -0.72
CA GLU A 580 -20.18 -1.29 0.75
C GLU A 580 -20.20 -2.75 1.19
N TYR A 581 -19.39 -3.09 2.20
CA TYR A 581 -19.25 -4.42 2.78
C TYR A 581 -19.37 -4.29 4.30
N THR A 582 -19.80 -5.35 5.00
CA THR A 582 -19.90 -5.29 6.47
C THR A 582 -18.52 -5.30 7.14
N LEU A 583 -18.36 -4.50 8.19
CA LEU A 583 -17.21 -4.55 9.10
C LEU A 583 -17.41 -5.52 10.28
N ASP A 584 -18.64 -5.98 10.50
CA ASP A 584 -18.98 -6.98 11.50
C ASP A 584 -18.69 -8.38 10.93
N ARG A 585 -17.40 -8.74 10.95
CA ARG A 585 -16.85 -10.06 10.58
C ARG A 585 -15.98 -10.59 11.73
N GLU A 586 -16.06 -11.89 11.95
CA GLU A 586 -15.22 -12.60 12.93
C GLU A 586 -13.73 -12.50 12.57
N LEU A 587 -12.85 -12.50 13.57
CA LEU A 587 -11.40 -12.45 13.34
C LEU A 587 -10.86 -13.83 12.89
N LYS A 588 -10.97 -14.13 11.60
CA LYS A 588 -10.43 -15.36 11.02
C LYS A 588 -9.01 -15.13 10.51
N SER A 589 -8.00 -15.62 11.24
CA SER A 589 -6.60 -15.63 10.84
C SER A 589 -5.91 -16.92 11.28
N LYS A 590 -4.92 -17.37 10.50
CA LYS A 590 -4.05 -18.53 10.80
C LYS A 590 -2.87 -18.17 11.72
N GLN A 591 -2.75 -16.90 12.15
CA GLN A 591 -1.63 -16.38 12.94
C GLN A 591 -2.12 -15.37 14.01
N GLN A 592 -3.12 -15.75 14.80
CA GLN A 592 -3.70 -14.90 15.86
C GLN A 592 -2.74 -14.66 17.03
N PHE A 593 -3.07 -13.71 17.92
CA PHE A 593 -2.34 -13.49 19.18
C PHE A 593 -2.61 -14.64 20.16
N GLU A 594 -1.57 -15.24 20.72
CA GLU A 594 -1.72 -16.28 21.74
C GLU A 594 -1.98 -15.65 23.11
N HIS A 595 -3.22 -15.78 23.59
CA HIS A 595 -3.58 -15.44 24.97
C HIS A 595 -3.14 -16.56 25.92
N PRO A 596 -2.49 -16.27 27.05
CA PRO A 596 -2.02 -17.30 27.98
C PRO A 596 -3.20 -17.99 28.70
N ALA A 597 -3.55 -19.17 28.19
CA ALA A 597 -4.41 -20.20 28.78
C ALA A 597 -5.88 -19.84 29.10
N SER A 598 -6.74 -19.96 28.08
CA SER A 598 -7.99 -20.76 28.23
C SER A 598 -7.75 -22.27 28.08
N SER A 599 -6.61 -22.65 27.48
CA SER A 599 -6.18 -24.02 27.10
C SER A 599 -5.89 -24.94 28.30
N LYS A 600 -6.94 -25.21 29.10
CA LYS A 600 -6.94 -26.12 30.25
C LYS A 600 -8.29 -26.83 30.49
N ARG A 601 -9.25 -26.73 29.57
CA ARG A 601 -10.51 -27.51 29.62
C ARG A 601 -10.55 -28.57 28.53
N ASP A 602 -10.22 -28.17 27.31
CA ASP A 602 -10.50 -28.92 26.09
C ASP A 602 -9.75 -30.27 26.02
N THR A 603 -8.58 -30.36 26.67
CA THR A 603 -7.75 -31.58 26.73
C THR A 603 -8.16 -32.59 27.81
N GLU A 604 -9.12 -32.29 28.70
CA GLU A 604 -9.64 -33.30 29.65
C GLU A 604 -10.87 -34.05 29.09
N THR A 605 -11.51 -33.54 28.04
CA THR A 605 -12.72 -34.15 27.44
C THR A 605 -12.39 -35.25 26.43
N GLU A 606 -11.38 -35.06 25.56
CA GLU A 606 -11.00 -36.04 24.51
C GLU A 606 -10.36 -37.35 25.03
N THR A 607 -10.28 -37.57 26.35
CA THR A 607 -9.75 -38.83 26.93
C THR A 607 -10.83 -39.69 27.59
N LYS A 608 -12.12 -39.40 27.36
CA LYS A 608 -13.26 -40.18 27.90
C LYS A 608 -14.49 -40.23 26.97
N VAL A 609 -14.34 -40.78 25.76
CA VAL A 609 -15.36 -41.59 25.07
C VAL A 609 -14.65 -42.80 24.47
#